data_AF-A0AAN9AY35-F1
#
_entry.id   AF-A0AAN9AY35-F1
#
_cell.length_a   1.000
_cell.length_b   1.000
_cell.length_c   1.000
_cell.angle_alpha   90.00
_cell.angle_beta   90.00
_cell.angle_gamma   90.00
#
_symmetry.space_group_name_H-M   'P 1'
#
loop_
_entity.id
_entity.type
_entity.pdbx_description
1 polymer ?
#
loop_
_entity_poly.entity_id
_entity_poly.type
_entity_poly.pdbx_seq_one_letter_code
_entity_poly.pdbx_strand_id
1 'polypeptide(L)'
;MGIETVLGYEEIKGYLHVKAKERDTFVQTTDEQKSKNKDKLQFLRHVNDELRKEVAFHQSGGKHVVNKVFVSRPKEKPAMKGKDLRTSAQIMDQKAFEVSRSLGKQNYYLERSQEKLAHKIRQLSDIKYRLEYNPSVAKIEAYMKAQSKAELVKMKLMDAVNTANYYRKIIQSLQKEISSSNQQVKAMTKCKAEKYNIVKEVNAIGDGCVKEFKIVQNQMRPLHIMIENKTREFDENLRNKKKEYKEQLRETNTKCMGELKMDIVEDDNPDARKAKELNTVIELKSFQDIFEEVKEALDISDVRDVLSRVQEEHLRYKRLCDQLDESNLLYDMLTAELEDLREMLGNLTYDPAPLGMSVAYEQELSREAEMQMARVQDAVRRLTGQEKTIAGIKLATVAIHSKLIYVKLHSTQPTLLVGEPGKDMEVIWNKTEKLLARYGDGNMEGEDHDPRELQKFFEQRLPEDNSRCVLRPLDYRSMDKIRYDFDDVQASYVSRDDIKKRQQEILKPKKRKPPAGRKGPTKGGKK
;
A
#
# COMPACT_ATOMS: atom_id res chain seq x y z
N MET A 1 -69.73 -165.01 24.03
CA MET A 1 -69.46 -164.24 25.26
C MET A 1 -67.97 -164.30 25.52
N GLY A 2 -67.31 -163.15 25.50
CA GLY A 2 -65.99 -162.88 26.08
C GLY A 2 -64.77 -163.51 25.38
N ILE A 3 -63.87 -162.68 24.84
CA ILE A 3 -62.38 -162.72 24.85
C ILE A 3 -61.87 -161.74 23.77
N GLU A 4 -62.18 -160.43 23.89
CA GLU A 4 -61.57 -159.39 23.01
C GLU A 4 -61.06 -158.16 23.78
N THR A 5 -61.16 -158.11 25.10
CA THR A 5 -60.87 -156.89 25.88
C THR A 5 -59.51 -156.84 26.59
N VAL A 6 -58.67 -157.88 26.47
CA VAL A 6 -57.36 -157.94 27.19
C VAL A 6 -56.17 -157.50 26.32
N LEU A 7 -56.22 -157.64 24.99
CA LEU A 7 -55.13 -157.24 24.09
C LEU A 7 -54.99 -155.72 23.90
N GLY A 8 -56.08 -154.95 24.06
CA GLY A 8 -56.03 -153.49 23.90
C GLY A 8 -55.38 -152.73 25.07
N TYR A 9 -55.31 -153.32 26.28
CA TYR A 9 -54.85 -152.58 27.46
C TYR A 9 -53.30 -152.48 27.54
N GLU A 10 -52.58 -153.50 27.06
CA GLU A 10 -51.11 -153.46 26.99
C GLU A 10 -50.60 -152.53 25.87
N GLU A 11 -51.30 -152.50 24.72
CA GLU A 11 -50.98 -151.59 23.61
C GLU A 11 -51.20 -150.12 24.00
N ILE A 12 -52.28 -149.81 24.72
CA ILE A 12 -52.54 -148.45 25.23
C ILE A 12 -51.48 -148.02 26.25
N LYS A 13 -51.03 -148.93 27.12
CA LYS A 13 -49.97 -148.64 28.10
C LYS A 13 -48.60 -148.44 27.42
N GLY A 14 -48.30 -149.22 26.39
CA GLY A 14 -47.12 -149.03 25.53
C GLY A 14 -47.14 -147.68 24.81
N TYR A 15 -48.28 -147.31 24.23
CA TYR A 15 -48.45 -146.02 23.54
C TYR A 15 -48.34 -144.82 24.49
N LEU A 16 -48.89 -144.92 25.71
CA LEU A 16 -48.74 -143.91 26.75
C LEU A 16 -47.28 -143.77 27.20
N HIS A 17 -46.53 -144.87 27.31
CA HIS A 17 -45.12 -144.82 27.71
C HIS A 17 -44.22 -144.25 26.61
N VAL A 18 -44.50 -144.55 25.34
CA VAL A 18 -43.83 -143.91 24.19
C VAL A 18 -44.14 -142.42 24.15
N LYS A 19 -45.40 -142.00 24.32
CA LYS A 19 -45.76 -140.57 24.39
C LYS A 19 -45.15 -139.83 25.57
N ALA A 20 -45.01 -140.48 26.73
CA ALA A 20 -44.31 -139.90 27.87
C ALA A 20 -42.82 -139.70 27.58
N LYS A 21 -42.15 -140.69 26.99
CA LYS A 21 -40.75 -140.58 26.56
C LYS A 21 -40.56 -139.52 25.46
N GLU A 22 -41.47 -139.44 24.49
CA GLU A 22 -41.46 -138.39 23.45
C GLU A 22 -41.66 -136.99 24.02
N ARG A 23 -42.52 -136.85 25.05
CA ARG A 23 -42.69 -135.59 25.76
C ARG A 23 -41.43 -135.22 26.54
N ASP A 24 -40.79 -136.17 27.21
CA ASP A 24 -39.57 -135.92 27.97
C ASP A 24 -38.39 -135.57 27.05
N THR A 25 -38.23 -136.26 25.91
CA THR A 25 -37.22 -135.91 24.90
C THR A 25 -37.53 -134.57 24.23
N PHE A 26 -38.79 -134.24 23.99
CA PHE A 26 -39.19 -132.91 23.50
C PHE A 26 -38.85 -131.81 24.52
N VAL A 27 -39.15 -132.02 25.80
CA VAL A 27 -38.79 -131.06 26.86
C VAL A 27 -37.27 -130.90 26.95
N GLN A 28 -36.51 -132.00 26.98
CA GLN A 28 -35.04 -131.97 27.01
C GLN A 28 -34.46 -131.25 25.79
N THR A 29 -34.93 -131.55 24.58
CA THR A 29 -34.45 -130.88 23.36
C THR A 29 -34.84 -129.39 23.34
N THR A 30 -36.02 -129.02 23.83
CA THR A 30 -36.39 -127.59 23.96
C THR A 30 -35.57 -126.86 25.01
N ASP A 31 -35.24 -127.49 26.14
CA ASP A 31 -34.43 -126.87 27.17
C ASP A 31 -32.95 -126.78 26.76
N GLU A 32 -32.42 -127.77 26.03
CA GLU A 32 -31.13 -127.67 25.35
C GLU A 32 -31.11 -126.55 24.32
N GLN A 33 -32.17 -126.40 23.51
CA GLN A 33 -32.29 -125.29 22.55
C GLN A 33 -32.40 -123.94 23.26
N LYS A 34 -33.15 -123.84 24.36
CA LYS A 34 -33.21 -122.62 25.18
C LYS A 34 -31.85 -122.28 25.77
N SER A 35 -31.10 -123.28 26.26
CA SER A 35 -29.74 -123.09 26.76
C SER A 35 -28.82 -122.58 25.65
N LYS A 36 -28.80 -123.26 24.49
CA LYS A 36 -28.03 -122.82 23.31
C LYS A 36 -28.42 -121.41 22.86
N ASN A 37 -29.70 -121.07 22.89
CA ASN A 37 -30.18 -119.72 22.57
C ASN A 37 -29.75 -118.68 23.59
N LYS A 38 -29.74 -119.03 24.89
CA LYS A 38 -29.26 -118.15 25.97
C LYS A 38 -27.76 -117.88 25.81
N ASP A 39 -26.97 -118.91 25.52
CA ASP A 39 -25.53 -118.79 25.28
C ASP A 39 -25.25 -117.95 24.03
N LYS A 40 -26.00 -118.18 22.95
CA LYS A 40 -25.93 -117.38 21.72
C LYS A 40 -26.30 -115.92 21.97
N LEU A 41 -27.30 -115.65 22.82
CA LEU A 41 -27.73 -114.30 23.15
C LEU A 41 -26.71 -113.57 24.04
N GLN A 42 -26.05 -114.28 24.96
CA GLN A 42 -24.92 -113.74 25.72
C GLN A 42 -23.72 -113.42 24.81
N PHE A 43 -23.38 -114.32 23.89
CA PHE A 43 -22.33 -114.08 22.90
C PHE A 43 -22.64 -112.83 22.05
N LEU A 44 -23.86 -112.70 21.53
CA LEU A 44 -24.25 -111.53 20.75
C LEU A 44 -24.22 -110.23 21.57
N ARG A 45 -24.57 -110.26 22.86
CA ARG A 45 -24.43 -109.10 23.75
C ARG A 45 -22.97 -108.70 23.94
N HIS A 46 -22.09 -109.67 24.19
CA HIS A 46 -20.66 -109.41 24.30
C HIS A 46 -20.10 -108.80 23.01
N VAL A 47 -20.45 -109.35 21.84
CA VAL A 47 -20.03 -108.80 20.54
C VAL A 47 -20.56 -107.38 20.33
N ASN A 48 -21.80 -107.09 20.73
CA ASN A 48 -22.36 -105.74 20.65
C ASN A 48 -21.61 -104.76 21.58
N ASP A 49 -21.27 -105.18 22.79
CA ASP A 49 -20.51 -104.36 23.74
C ASP A 49 -19.09 -104.07 23.24
N GLU A 50 -18.42 -105.06 22.64
CA GLU A 50 -17.11 -104.84 21.99
C GLU A 50 -17.22 -103.90 20.78
N LEU A 51 -18.22 -104.08 19.91
CA LEU A 51 -18.47 -103.15 18.80
C LEU A 51 -18.77 -101.73 19.29
N ARG A 52 -19.50 -101.56 20.40
CA ARG A 52 -19.73 -100.24 21.02
C ARG A 52 -18.43 -99.62 21.52
N LYS A 53 -17.54 -100.41 22.14
CA LYS A 53 -16.21 -99.95 22.57
C LYS A 53 -15.36 -99.54 21.36
N GLU A 54 -15.33 -100.35 20.29
CA GLU A 54 -14.61 -100.02 19.05
C GLU A 54 -15.14 -98.73 18.40
N VAL A 55 -16.47 -98.60 18.28
CA VAL A 55 -17.10 -97.38 17.74
C VAL A 55 -16.78 -96.16 18.60
N ALA A 56 -16.83 -96.29 19.93
CA ALA A 56 -16.47 -95.22 20.85
C ALA A 56 -14.97 -94.85 20.76
N PHE A 57 -14.09 -95.84 20.59
CA PHE A 57 -12.65 -95.64 20.40
C PHE A 57 -12.35 -94.91 19.08
N HIS A 58 -12.96 -95.32 17.97
CA HIS A 58 -12.80 -94.65 16.68
C HIS A 58 -13.36 -93.22 16.68
N GLN A 59 -14.51 -92.98 17.32
CA GLN A 59 -15.10 -91.64 17.42
C GLN A 59 -14.29 -90.71 18.35
N SER A 60 -13.79 -91.22 19.47
CA SER A 60 -12.97 -90.43 20.42
C SER A 60 -11.57 -90.15 19.88
N GLY A 61 -10.94 -91.11 19.20
CA GLY A 61 -9.66 -90.95 18.53
C GLY A 61 -9.71 -89.89 17.42
N GLY A 62 -10.75 -89.93 16.58
CA GLY A 62 -10.98 -88.92 15.53
C GLY A 62 -11.14 -87.50 16.10
N LYS A 63 -11.90 -87.35 17.18
CA LYS A 63 -12.10 -86.05 17.87
C LYS A 63 -10.81 -85.54 18.52
N HIS A 64 -9.97 -86.42 19.06
CA HIS A 64 -8.68 -86.04 19.65
C HIS A 64 -7.69 -85.52 18.61
N VAL A 65 -7.61 -86.18 17.45
CA VAL A 65 -6.76 -85.75 16.33
C VAL A 65 -7.21 -84.38 15.81
N VAL A 66 -8.52 -84.18 15.60
CA VAL A 66 -9.07 -82.88 15.18
C VAL A 66 -8.71 -81.80 16.21
N ASN A 67 -8.94 -82.05 17.50
CA ASN A 67 -8.61 -81.07 18.53
C ASN A 67 -7.12 -80.70 18.56
N LYS A 68 -6.20 -81.66 18.35
CA LYS A 68 -4.76 -81.42 18.26
C LYS A 68 -4.36 -80.61 17.03
N VAL A 69 -4.90 -80.92 15.86
CA VAL A 69 -4.56 -80.24 14.60
C VAL A 69 -5.00 -78.76 14.61
N PHE A 70 -6.14 -78.45 15.23
CA PHE A 70 -6.66 -77.08 15.28
C PHE A 70 -6.23 -76.29 16.53
N VAL A 71 -5.30 -76.78 17.37
CA VAL A 71 -4.80 -76.01 18.54
C VAL A 71 -4.20 -74.68 18.12
N SER A 72 -3.42 -74.66 17.03
CA SER A 72 -2.77 -73.46 16.50
C SER A 72 -3.69 -72.57 15.65
N ARG A 73 -4.96 -72.95 15.47
CA ARG A 73 -5.92 -72.26 14.58
C ARG A 73 -7.16 -71.78 15.35
N PRO A 74 -7.05 -70.67 16.11
CA PRO A 74 -8.09 -70.24 17.06
C PRO A 74 -9.44 -69.91 16.41
N LYS A 75 -9.44 -69.43 15.15
CA LYS A 75 -10.67 -69.13 14.40
C LYS A 75 -11.37 -70.38 13.86
N GLU A 76 -10.63 -71.45 13.56
CA GLU A 76 -11.17 -72.68 12.95
C GLU A 76 -11.55 -73.73 14.00
N LYS A 77 -10.85 -73.72 15.15
CA LYS A 77 -11.08 -74.62 16.29
C LYS A 77 -12.54 -74.74 16.75
N PRO A 78 -13.31 -73.64 16.98
CA PRO A 78 -14.69 -73.76 17.44
C PRO A 78 -15.60 -74.40 16.37
N ALA A 79 -15.34 -74.17 15.08
CA ALA A 79 -16.13 -74.71 13.98
C ALA A 79 -15.87 -76.21 13.71
N MET A 80 -14.76 -76.73 14.23
CA MET A 80 -14.33 -78.14 14.09
C MET A 80 -14.56 -78.97 15.36
N LYS A 81 -14.96 -78.33 16.47
CA LYS A 81 -15.23 -79.00 17.74
C LYS A 81 -16.40 -79.98 17.60
N GLY A 82 -16.17 -81.26 17.90
CA GLY A 82 -17.19 -82.31 17.86
C GLY A 82 -17.40 -82.97 16.50
N LYS A 83 -16.69 -82.53 15.46
CA LYS A 83 -16.72 -83.14 14.12
C LYS A 83 -15.73 -84.29 14.00
N ASP A 84 -16.09 -85.30 13.22
CA ASP A 84 -15.21 -86.42 12.91
C ASP A 84 -14.12 -86.00 11.91
N LEU A 85 -12.97 -86.69 11.95
CA LEU A 85 -11.80 -86.37 11.15
C LEU A 85 -12.11 -86.21 9.65
N ARG A 86 -12.93 -87.11 9.10
CA ARG A 86 -13.34 -87.08 7.68
C ARG A 86 -14.13 -85.82 7.33
N THR A 87 -15.08 -85.44 8.19
CA THR A 87 -15.89 -84.24 7.99
C THR A 87 -15.07 -82.96 8.15
N SER A 88 -14.14 -82.94 9.11
CA SER A 88 -13.22 -81.82 9.31
C SER A 88 -12.26 -81.63 8.13
N ALA A 89 -11.75 -82.73 7.56
CA ALA A 89 -10.92 -82.71 6.35
C ALA A 89 -11.69 -82.14 5.16
N GLN A 90 -12.91 -82.62 4.90
CA GLN A 90 -13.76 -82.12 3.81
C GLN A 90 -14.05 -80.62 3.92
N ILE A 91 -14.33 -80.12 5.12
CA ILE A 91 -14.56 -78.68 5.34
C ILE A 91 -13.29 -77.87 5.08
N MET A 92 -12.13 -78.38 5.49
CA MET A 92 -10.85 -77.71 5.23
C MET A 92 -10.48 -77.71 3.75
N ASP A 93 -10.73 -78.79 3.05
CA ASP A 93 -10.52 -78.89 1.60
C ASP A 93 -11.42 -77.90 0.85
N GLN A 94 -12.70 -77.81 1.26
CA GLN A 94 -13.62 -76.82 0.70
C GLN A 94 -13.15 -75.39 0.97
N LYS A 95 -12.72 -75.08 2.19
CA LYS A 95 -12.17 -73.76 2.51
C LYS A 95 -10.90 -73.44 1.72
N ALA A 96 -10.00 -74.42 1.57
CA ALA A 96 -8.79 -74.26 0.77
C ALA A 96 -9.14 -73.98 -0.70
N PHE A 97 -10.15 -74.66 -1.23
CA PHE A 97 -10.67 -74.42 -2.57
C PHE A 97 -11.29 -73.02 -2.71
N GLU A 98 -12.11 -72.57 -1.75
CA GLU A 98 -12.70 -71.23 -1.74
C GLU A 98 -11.64 -70.13 -1.66
N VAL A 99 -10.63 -70.31 -0.81
CA VAL A 99 -9.48 -69.39 -0.70
C VAL A 99 -8.68 -69.38 -1.99
N SER A 100 -8.39 -70.54 -2.59
CA SER A 100 -7.71 -70.64 -3.88
C SER A 100 -8.48 -69.93 -4.99
N ARG A 101 -9.81 -70.13 -5.04
CA ARG A 101 -10.70 -69.43 -5.99
C ARG A 101 -10.71 -67.92 -5.77
N SER A 102 -10.74 -67.46 -4.52
CA SER A 102 -10.67 -66.03 -4.18
C SER A 102 -9.33 -65.42 -4.58
N LEU A 103 -8.22 -66.13 -4.31
CA LEU A 103 -6.88 -65.72 -4.72
C LEU A 103 -6.76 -65.62 -6.24
N GLY A 104 -7.32 -66.59 -6.98
CA GLY A 104 -7.38 -66.54 -8.44
C GLY A 104 -8.13 -65.31 -8.96
N LYS A 105 -9.27 -64.95 -8.36
CA LYS A 105 -9.99 -63.72 -8.69
C LYS A 105 -9.15 -62.46 -8.41
N GLN A 106 -8.47 -62.40 -7.26
CA GLN A 106 -7.61 -61.28 -6.90
C GLN A 106 -6.42 -61.14 -7.87
N ASN A 107 -5.79 -62.25 -8.24
CA ASN A 107 -4.71 -62.27 -9.24
C ASN A 107 -5.20 -61.76 -10.60
N TYR A 108 -6.40 -62.17 -11.04
CA TYR A 108 -7.00 -61.65 -12.27
C TYR A 108 -7.23 -60.13 -12.23
N TYR A 109 -7.73 -59.60 -11.10
CA TYR A 109 -7.89 -58.14 -10.94
C TYR A 109 -6.56 -57.40 -10.91
N LEU A 110 -5.54 -57.97 -10.25
CA LEU A 110 -4.20 -57.43 -10.20
C LEU A 110 -3.62 -57.33 -11.62
N GLU A 111 -3.68 -58.42 -12.39
CA GLU A 111 -3.21 -58.49 -13.77
C GLU A 111 -3.93 -57.46 -14.65
N ARG A 112 -5.27 -57.40 -14.58
CA ARG A 112 -6.05 -56.41 -15.33
C ARG A 112 -5.74 -54.97 -14.94
N SER A 113 -5.42 -54.71 -13.67
CA SER A 113 -4.99 -53.39 -13.20
C SER A 113 -3.59 -53.04 -13.70
N GLN A 114 -2.68 -54.01 -13.73
CA GLN A 114 -1.33 -53.84 -14.26
C GLN A 114 -1.34 -53.57 -15.78
N GLU A 115 -2.19 -54.26 -16.54
CA GLU A 115 -2.39 -53.98 -17.97
C GLU A 115 -2.90 -52.55 -18.21
N LYS A 116 -3.88 -52.10 -17.43
CA LYS A 116 -4.39 -50.73 -17.50
C LYS A 116 -3.30 -49.71 -17.18
N LEU A 117 -2.48 -49.97 -16.16
CA LEU A 117 -1.37 -49.11 -15.78
C LEU A 117 -0.32 -49.04 -16.91
N ALA A 118 0.06 -50.18 -17.48
CA ALA A 118 0.99 -50.25 -18.60
C ALA A 118 0.48 -49.46 -19.83
N HIS A 119 -0.82 -49.56 -20.12
CA HIS A 119 -1.45 -48.77 -21.17
C HIS A 119 -1.39 -47.27 -20.88
N LYS A 120 -1.67 -46.83 -19.64
CA LYS A 120 -1.59 -45.42 -19.24
C LYS A 120 -0.16 -44.87 -19.31
N ILE A 121 0.84 -45.67 -18.94
CA ILE A 121 2.25 -45.30 -19.06
C ILE A 121 2.63 -45.07 -20.53
N ARG A 122 2.19 -45.96 -21.45
CA ARG A 122 2.41 -45.77 -22.90
C ARG A 122 1.73 -44.50 -23.44
N GLN A 123 0.49 -44.22 -23.02
CA GLN A 123 -0.18 -42.99 -23.40
C GLN A 123 0.58 -41.73 -22.95
N LEU A 124 1.12 -41.74 -21.73
CA LEU A 124 1.93 -40.63 -21.23
C LEU A 124 3.25 -40.47 -21.99
N SER A 125 3.93 -41.56 -22.34
CA SER A 125 5.15 -41.49 -23.14
C SER A 125 4.88 -40.92 -24.53
N ASP A 126 3.77 -41.30 -25.16
CA ASP A 126 3.39 -40.80 -26.49
C ASP A 126 3.05 -39.29 -26.45
N ILE A 127 2.34 -38.84 -25.40
CA ILE A 127 2.05 -37.42 -25.18
C ILE A 127 3.35 -36.64 -24.94
N LYS A 128 4.25 -37.16 -24.11
CA LYS A 128 5.53 -36.52 -23.81
C LYS A 128 6.40 -36.39 -25.07
N TYR A 129 6.47 -37.44 -25.88
CA TYR A 129 7.17 -37.40 -27.17
C TYR A 129 6.57 -36.35 -28.12
N ARG A 130 5.24 -36.24 -28.19
CA ARG A 130 4.56 -35.20 -28.99
C ARG A 130 4.77 -33.78 -28.46
N LEU A 131 4.98 -33.60 -27.16
CA LEU A 131 5.27 -32.30 -26.56
C LEU A 131 6.72 -31.87 -26.78
N GLU A 132 7.67 -32.78 -26.55
CA GLU A 132 9.11 -32.50 -26.71
C GLU A 132 9.51 -32.34 -28.19
N TYR A 133 8.82 -33.01 -29.12
CA TYR A 133 9.12 -32.96 -30.56
C TYR A 133 8.16 -32.10 -31.37
N ASN A 134 7.42 -31.18 -30.74
CA ASN A 134 6.58 -30.22 -31.46
C ASN A 134 7.39 -28.96 -31.83
N PRO A 135 7.81 -28.76 -33.10
CA PRO A 135 8.52 -27.56 -33.54
C PRO A 135 7.69 -26.26 -33.37
N SER A 136 6.41 -26.40 -33.02
CA SER A 136 5.52 -25.29 -32.66
C SER A 136 5.89 -24.65 -31.32
N VAL A 137 6.27 -25.41 -30.29
CA VAL A 137 6.52 -24.87 -28.94
C VAL A 137 7.79 -24.00 -28.92
N ALA A 138 8.86 -24.44 -29.59
CA ALA A 138 10.07 -23.64 -29.74
C ALA A 138 9.82 -22.35 -30.54
N LYS A 139 8.95 -22.39 -31.55
CA LYS A 139 8.53 -21.20 -32.30
C LYS A 139 7.71 -20.25 -31.42
N ILE A 140 6.77 -20.78 -30.63
CA ILE A 140 5.97 -19.98 -29.68
C ILE A 140 6.88 -19.29 -28.67
N GLU A 141 7.87 -19.98 -28.11
CA GLU A 141 8.82 -19.38 -27.17
C GLU A 141 9.67 -18.29 -27.84
N ALA A 142 10.09 -18.50 -29.09
CA ALA A 142 10.79 -17.48 -29.87
C ALA A 142 9.91 -16.26 -30.17
N TYR A 143 8.63 -16.47 -30.49
CA TYR A 143 7.64 -15.40 -30.70
C TYR A 143 7.39 -14.61 -29.41
N MET A 144 7.20 -15.28 -28.27
CA MET A 144 7.02 -14.63 -26.98
C MET A 144 8.25 -13.79 -26.59
N LYS A 145 9.46 -14.31 -26.82
CA LYS A 145 10.71 -13.55 -26.62
C LYS A 145 10.81 -12.34 -27.56
N ALA A 146 10.41 -12.49 -28.82
CA ALA A 146 10.40 -11.39 -29.78
C ALA A 146 9.37 -10.31 -29.41
N GLN A 147 8.17 -10.72 -28.98
CA GLN A 147 7.12 -9.82 -28.52
C GLN A 147 7.56 -9.04 -27.28
N SER A 148 8.11 -9.71 -26.27
CA SER A 148 8.63 -9.05 -25.06
C SER A 148 9.72 -8.01 -25.39
N LYS A 149 10.63 -8.33 -26.32
CA LYS A 149 11.63 -7.36 -26.81
C LYS A 149 10.99 -6.17 -27.53
N ALA A 150 9.96 -6.40 -28.35
CA ALA A 150 9.25 -5.33 -29.05
C ALA A 150 8.52 -4.39 -28.08
N GLU A 151 7.86 -4.94 -27.06
CA GLU A 151 7.21 -4.17 -26.00
C GLU A 151 8.23 -3.33 -25.21
N LEU A 152 9.39 -3.90 -24.86
CA LEU A 152 10.47 -3.16 -24.20
C LEU A 152 10.98 -1.99 -25.05
N VAL A 153 11.15 -2.19 -26.36
CA VAL A 153 11.57 -1.11 -27.28
C VAL A 153 10.50 -0.03 -27.38
N LYS A 154 9.22 -0.42 -27.43
CA LYS A 154 8.09 0.53 -27.43
C LYS A 154 8.05 1.38 -26.16
N MET A 155 8.27 0.78 -24.99
CA MET A 155 8.37 1.52 -23.73
C MET A 155 9.54 2.50 -23.75
N LYS A 156 10.73 2.06 -24.19
CA LYS A 156 11.90 2.94 -24.32
C LYS A 156 11.67 4.09 -25.31
N LEU A 157 10.96 3.85 -26.41
CA LEU A 157 10.59 4.89 -27.36
C LEU A 157 9.65 5.91 -26.71
N MET A 158 8.64 5.46 -25.97
CA MET A 158 7.72 6.33 -25.24
C MET A 158 8.44 7.18 -24.20
N ASP A 159 9.38 6.58 -23.45
CA ASP A 159 10.22 7.29 -22.48
C ASP A 159 11.12 8.34 -23.15
N ALA A 160 11.72 8.00 -24.30
CA ALA A 160 12.52 8.93 -25.08
C ALA A 160 11.68 10.10 -25.62
N VAL A 161 10.45 9.84 -26.08
CA VAL A 161 9.51 10.89 -26.52
C VAL A 161 9.10 11.79 -25.37
N ASN A 162 8.80 11.22 -24.20
CA ASN A 162 8.46 11.99 -23.00
C ASN A 162 9.62 12.87 -22.55
N THR A 163 10.84 12.32 -22.56
CA THR A 163 12.08 13.03 -22.25
C THR A 163 12.33 14.17 -23.24
N ALA A 164 12.14 13.93 -24.54
CA ALA A 164 12.27 14.95 -25.57
C ALA A 164 11.21 16.07 -25.42
N ASN A 165 9.97 15.72 -25.08
CA ASN A 165 8.92 16.69 -24.80
C ASN A 165 9.24 17.53 -23.55
N TYR A 166 9.82 16.93 -22.52
CA TYR A 166 10.26 17.64 -21.33
C TYR A 166 11.38 18.64 -21.64
N TYR A 167 12.42 18.21 -22.39
CA TYR A 167 13.46 19.13 -22.85
C TYR A 167 12.92 20.26 -23.72
N ARG A 168 11.92 19.98 -24.59
CA ARG A 168 11.25 21.03 -25.38
C ARG A 168 10.57 22.06 -24.49
N LYS A 169 9.90 21.64 -23.40
CA LYS A 169 9.29 22.54 -22.42
C LYS A 169 10.34 23.39 -21.69
N ILE A 170 11.47 22.79 -21.29
CA ILE A 170 12.58 23.53 -20.68
C ILE A 170 13.10 24.60 -21.64
N ILE A 171 13.35 24.24 -22.90
CA ILE A 171 13.82 25.20 -23.92
C ILE A 171 12.83 26.35 -24.09
N GLN A 172 11.52 26.07 -24.13
CA GLN A 172 10.50 27.12 -24.22
C GLN A 172 10.50 28.03 -22.98
N SER A 173 10.68 27.49 -21.77
CA SER A 173 10.82 28.30 -20.54
C SER A 173 12.04 29.21 -20.61
N LEU A 174 13.20 28.66 -20.98
CA LEU A 174 14.44 29.43 -21.11
C LEU A 174 14.33 30.51 -22.18
N GLN A 175 13.64 30.26 -23.30
CA GLN A 175 13.38 31.27 -24.32
C GLN A 175 12.51 32.42 -23.79
N LYS A 176 11.50 32.12 -22.97
CA LYS A 176 10.68 33.15 -22.31
C LYS A 176 11.50 33.96 -21.30
N GLU A 177 12.33 33.30 -20.49
CA GLU A 177 13.23 33.95 -19.54
C GLU A 177 14.25 34.86 -20.24
N ILE A 178 14.88 34.39 -21.32
CA ILE A 178 15.80 35.20 -22.14
C ILE A 178 15.07 36.44 -22.71
N SER A 179 13.83 36.27 -23.18
CA SER A 179 13.04 37.38 -23.74
C SER A 179 12.70 38.41 -22.67
N SER A 180 12.27 37.97 -21.49
CA SER A 180 12.00 38.83 -20.33
C SER A 180 13.26 39.56 -19.85
N SER A 181 14.37 38.85 -19.71
CA SER A 181 15.66 39.43 -19.33
C SER A 181 16.13 40.50 -20.34
N ASN A 182 15.99 40.24 -21.63
CA ASN A 182 16.29 41.24 -22.67
C ASN A 182 15.39 42.48 -22.58
N GLN A 183 14.11 42.32 -22.23
CA GLN A 183 13.22 43.47 -21.99
C GLN A 183 13.67 44.28 -20.77
N GLN A 184 14.04 43.61 -19.67
CA GLN A 184 14.58 44.28 -18.47
C GLN A 184 15.87 45.04 -18.79
N VAL A 185 16.79 44.44 -19.56
CA VAL A 185 18.02 45.12 -20.00
C VAL A 185 17.70 46.35 -20.83
N LYS A 186 16.75 46.28 -21.78
CA LYS A 186 16.30 47.45 -22.57
C LYS A 186 15.67 48.54 -21.70
N ALA A 187 14.88 48.17 -20.69
CA ALA A 187 14.30 49.12 -19.75
C ALA A 187 15.41 49.81 -18.92
N MET A 188 16.39 49.04 -18.44
CA MET A 188 17.54 49.58 -17.71
C MET A 188 18.42 50.49 -18.57
N THR A 189 18.68 50.16 -19.83
CA THR A 189 19.46 51.02 -20.73
C THR A 189 18.72 52.33 -21.03
N LYS A 190 17.39 52.28 -21.21
CA LYS A 190 16.56 53.48 -21.36
C LYS A 190 16.62 54.36 -20.10
N CYS A 191 16.41 53.77 -18.91
CA CYS A 191 16.50 54.48 -17.64
C CYS A 191 17.90 55.10 -17.43
N LYS A 192 18.97 54.38 -17.77
CA LYS A 192 20.34 54.91 -17.72
C LYS A 192 20.52 56.13 -18.63
N ALA A 193 19.97 56.11 -19.84
CA ALA A 193 20.03 57.24 -20.76
C ALA A 193 19.25 58.46 -20.22
N GLU A 194 18.05 58.24 -19.68
CA GLU A 194 17.25 59.28 -19.04
C GLU A 194 17.99 59.90 -17.84
N LYS A 195 18.56 59.08 -16.95
CA LYS A 195 19.34 59.55 -15.80
C LYS A 195 20.59 60.31 -16.23
N TYR A 196 21.25 59.90 -17.31
CA TYR A 196 22.40 60.62 -17.86
C TYR A 196 21.99 62.02 -18.35
N ASN A 197 20.85 62.15 -19.03
CA ASN A 197 20.32 63.44 -19.45
C ASN A 197 19.97 64.34 -18.26
N ILE A 198 19.32 63.79 -17.23
CA ILE A 198 19.03 64.54 -15.99
C ILE A 198 20.33 65.04 -15.33
N VAL A 199 21.35 64.20 -15.21
CA VAL A 199 22.65 64.63 -14.65
C VAL A 199 23.27 65.74 -15.50
N LYS A 200 23.18 65.66 -16.83
CA LYS A 200 23.67 66.70 -17.74
C LYS A 200 22.92 68.02 -17.56
N GLU A 201 21.60 67.98 -17.40
CA GLU A 201 20.76 69.15 -17.13
C GLU A 201 21.08 69.77 -15.77
N VAL A 202 21.20 68.96 -14.71
CA VAL A 202 21.57 69.41 -13.37
C VAL A 202 22.95 70.08 -13.37
N ASN A 203 23.92 69.52 -14.09
CA ASN A 203 25.24 70.14 -14.23
C ASN A 203 25.16 71.48 -14.98
N ALA A 204 24.36 71.58 -16.04
CA ALA A 204 24.16 72.84 -16.77
C ALA A 204 23.50 73.92 -15.90
N ILE A 205 22.52 73.54 -15.09
CA ILE A 205 21.90 74.43 -14.10
C ILE A 205 22.94 74.86 -13.06
N GLY A 206 23.73 73.91 -12.53
CA GLY A 206 24.81 74.19 -11.58
C GLY A 206 25.83 75.19 -12.13
N ASP A 207 26.29 75.00 -13.37
CA ASP A 207 27.17 75.94 -14.05
C ASP A 207 26.53 77.33 -14.25
N GLY A 208 25.22 77.36 -14.54
CA GLY A 208 24.43 78.59 -14.58
C GLY A 208 24.40 79.33 -13.25
N CYS A 209 24.07 78.63 -12.16
CA CYS A 209 24.07 79.18 -10.80
C CYS A 209 25.45 79.72 -10.40
N VAL A 210 26.54 79.01 -10.74
CA VAL A 210 27.91 79.48 -10.45
C VAL A 210 28.23 80.77 -11.22
N LYS A 211 27.79 80.89 -12.47
CA LYS A 211 27.96 82.12 -13.27
C LYS A 211 27.15 83.28 -12.68
N GLU A 212 25.88 83.06 -12.37
CA GLU A 212 25.03 84.08 -11.75
C GLU A 212 25.57 84.51 -10.38
N PHE A 213 26.02 83.57 -9.55
CA PHE A 213 26.66 83.88 -8.29
C PHE A 213 27.89 84.78 -8.48
N LYS A 214 28.74 84.50 -9.48
CA LYS A 214 29.89 85.38 -9.81
C LYS A 214 29.44 86.76 -10.29
N ILE A 215 28.37 86.86 -11.07
CA ILE A 215 27.82 88.16 -11.51
C ILE A 215 27.32 88.95 -10.31
N VAL A 216 26.50 88.34 -9.45
CA VAL A 216 25.99 88.96 -8.22
C VAL A 216 27.14 89.36 -7.31
N GLN A 217 28.14 88.50 -7.12
CA GLN A 217 29.34 88.80 -6.33
C GLN A 217 30.12 89.99 -6.91
N ASN A 218 30.28 90.06 -8.23
CA ASN A 218 30.94 91.18 -8.92
C ASN A 218 30.13 92.48 -8.85
N GLN A 219 28.80 92.42 -8.84
CA GLN A 219 27.91 93.57 -8.66
C GLN A 219 27.87 94.05 -7.20
N MET A 220 27.93 93.13 -6.25
CA MET A 220 27.97 93.43 -4.82
C MET A 220 29.31 94.06 -4.42
N ARG A 221 30.41 93.74 -5.09
CA ARG A 221 31.75 94.27 -4.79
C ARG A 221 31.85 95.82 -4.86
N PRO A 222 31.44 96.51 -5.95
CA PRO A 222 31.46 97.96 -6.00
C PRO A 222 30.45 98.59 -5.03
N LEU A 223 29.30 97.94 -4.78
CA LEU A 223 28.36 98.39 -3.74
C LEU A 223 29.00 98.28 -2.35
N HIS A 224 29.73 97.21 -2.07
CA HIS A 224 30.45 97.03 -0.82
C HIS A 224 31.53 98.10 -0.66
N ILE A 225 32.33 98.35 -1.69
CA ILE A 225 33.32 99.44 -1.71
C ILE A 225 32.65 100.81 -1.55
N MET A 226 31.51 101.03 -2.19
CA MET A 226 30.75 102.29 -2.05
C MET A 226 30.20 102.45 -0.65
N ILE A 227 29.67 101.39 -0.04
CA ILE A 227 29.21 101.39 1.36
C ILE A 227 30.40 101.65 2.28
N GLU A 228 31.53 100.96 2.11
CA GLU A 228 32.76 101.18 2.88
C GLU A 228 33.28 102.62 2.73
N ASN A 229 33.27 103.17 1.51
CA ASN A 229 33.64 104.56 1.27
C ASN A 229 32.64 105.53 1.89
N LYS A 230 31.33 105.23 1.81
CA LYS A 230 30.28 106.05 2.43
C LYS A 230 30.29 105.96 3.93
N THR A 231 30.55 104.80 4.53
CA THR A 231 30.77 104.67 5.97
C THR A 231 32.07 105.34 6.38
N ARG A 232 33.13 105.29 5.58
CA ARG A 232 34.36 106.04 5.83
C ARG A 232 34.16 107.55 5.74
N GLU A 233 33.46 108.04 4.72
CA GLU A 233 33.04 109.45 4.59
C GLU A 233 32.11 109.84 5.73
N PHE A 234 31.17 108.97 6.09
CA PHE A 234 30.25 109.20 7.20
C PHE A 234 31.00 109.21 8.52
N ASP A 235 31.99 108.35 8.73
CA ASP A 235 32.84 108.27 9.92
C ASP A 235 33.83 109.44 9.98
N GLU A 236 34.35 109.91 8.85
CA GLU A 236 35.13 111.14 8.74
C GLU A 236 34.27 112.35 9.03
N ASN A 237 33.06 112.43 8.45
CA ASN A 237 32.07 113.45 8.77
C ASN A 237 31.60 113.34 10.21
N LEU A 238 31.49 112.14 10.78
CA LEU A 238 31.14 111.91 12.18
C LEU A 238 32.32 112.25 13.07
N ARG A 239 33.57 112.08 12.62
CA ARG A 239 34.78 112.54 13.33
C ARG A 239 34.91 114.05 13.25
N ASN A 240 34.63 114.67 12.12
CA ASN A 240 34.63 116.12 11.92
C ASN A 240 33.49 116.74 12.72
N LYS A 241 32.27 116.21 12.60
CA LYS A 241 31.15 116.56 13.48
C LYS A 241 31.43 116.21 14.93
N LYS A 242 32.14 115.13 15.29
CA LYS A 242 32.57 114.89 16.68
C LYS A 242 33.68 115.83 17.12
N LYS A 243 34.44 116.44 16.22
CA LYS A 243 35.41 117.51 16.52
C LYS A 243 34.68 118.84 16.69
N GLU A 244 33.81 119.23 15.76
CA GLU A 244 32.90 120.37 15.84
C GLU A 244 31.97 120.26 17.04
N TYR A 245 31.45 119.07 17.30
CA TYR A 245 30.64 118.74 18.47
C TYR A 245 31.53 118.55 19.69
N LYS A 246 32.83 118.25 19.64
CA LYS A 246 33.72 118.39 20.82
C LYS A 246 34.06 119.86 21.11
N GLU A 247 34.01 120.72 20.09
CA GLU A 247 34.03 122.18 20.20
C GLU A 247 32.70 122.69 20.80
N GLN A 248 31.55 122.23 20.30
CA GLN A 248 30.22 122.60 20.80
C GLN A 248 29.86 121.89 22.12
N LEU A 249 30.42 120.72 22.42
CA LEU A 249 30.28 119.97 23.70
C LEU A 249 31.35 120.39 24.72
N ARG A 250 32.30 121.26 24.34
CA ARG A 250 32.95 122.17 25.30
C ARG A 250 31.99 123.28 25.76
N GLU A 251 30.96 123.61 24.97
CA GLU A 251 29.97 124.65 25.29
C GLU A 251 28.65 124.11 25.84
N THR A 252 28.26 122.88 25.55
CA THR A 252 26.91 122.39 25.87
C THR A 252 26.91 120.94 26.30
N ASN A 253 27.56 120.70 27.42
CA ASN A 253 27.30 119.55 28.27
C ASN A 253 25.79 119.47 28.59
N THR A 254 25.08 118.41 28.19
CA THR A 254 24.22 117.56 29.06
C THR A 254 23.22 116.65 28.30
N LYS A 255 23.31 115.33 28.56
CA LYS A 255 22.23 114.28 28.62
C LYS A 255 21.59 113.80 27.30
N CYS A 256 21.24 112.53 27.03
CA CYS A 256 21.44 111.16 27.53
C CYS A 256 20.71 110.25 26.47
N MET A 257 21.34 109.21 25.90
CA MET A 257 21.06 107.73 26.01
C MET A 257 19.62 107.25 25.61
N GLY A 258 19.31 106.18 24.86
CA GLY A 258 19.98 104.99 24.24
C GLY A 258 18.96 104.18 23.36
N GLU A 259 19.35 103.47 22.28
CA GLU A 259 19.56 101.97 22.12
C GLU A 259 18.28 101.14 21.79
N LEU A 260 18.25 99.90 21.23
CA LEU A 260 18.84 99.14 20.08
C LEU A 260 18.24 97.68 20.12
N LYS A 261 18.27 96.91 18.99
CA LYS A 261 18.20 95.40 18.79
C LYS A 261 16.84 94.73 18.46
N MET A 262 16.68 93.96 17.35
CA MET A 262 17.15 92.58 16.94
C MET A 262 16.52 91.44 17.80
N ASP A 263 15.96 90.31 17.31
CA ASP A 263 16.43 89.31 16.32
C ASP A 263 15.37 88.16 16.06
N ILE A 264 15.50 87.43 14.92
CA ILE A 264 15.44 85.94 14.69
C ILE A 264 14.10 85.10 14.65
N VAL A 265 13.84 84.50 13.45
CA VAL A 265 13.47 83.08 13.05
C VAL A 265 12.21 82.41 13.68
N GLU A 266 11.27 81.78 12.94
CA GLU A 266 11.40 80.46 12.27
C GLU A 266 10.21 80.14 11.33
N ASP A 267 10.50 79.22 10.41
CA ASP A 267 9.83 78.85 9.16
C ASP A 267 8.76 77.75 9.39
N ASP A 268 7.55 77.92 8.84
CA ASP A 268 6.48 76.90 8.86
C ASP A 268 6.09 76.56 7.42
N ASN A 269 6.69 75.49 6.88
CA ASN A 269 6.50 75.03 5.51
C ASN A 269 5.36 73.97 5.41
N PRO A 270 4.26 74.25 4.67
CA PRO A 270 3.07 73.41 4.63
C PRO A 270 3.14 72.25 3.60
N ASP A 271 4.28 71.97 2.97
CA ASP A 271 4.37 71.01 1.86
C ASP A 271 4.53 69.53 2.24
N ALA A 272 4.63 69.19 3.53
CA ALA A 272 4.79 67.79 3.97
C ALA A 272 3.49 66.98 4.02
N ARG A 273 2.30 67.58 3.82
CA ARG A 273 1.01 66.88 3.95
C ARG A 273 0.44 66.29 2.65
N LYS A 274 0.85 66.75 1.46
CA LYS A 274 0.27 66.29 0.19
C LYS A 274 0.91 65.03 -0.43
N ALA A 275 2.03 64.55 0.12
CA ALA A 275 2.72 63.36 -0.41
C ALA A 275 2.16 62.02 0.10
N LYS A 276 1.30 62.02 1.13
CA LYS A 276 0.75 60.78 1.73
C LYS A 276 -0.58 60.32 1.15
N GLU A 277 -1.36 61.19 0.50
CA GLU A 277 -2.67 60.82 -0.08
C GLU A 277 -2.57 60.21 -1.49
N LEU A 278 -1.45 60.37 -2.19
CA LEU A 278 -1.31 59.86 -3.56
C LEU A 278 -0.91 58.38 -3.63
N ASN A 279 -0.36 57.81 -2.56
CA ASN A 279 0.15 56.43 -2.54
C ASN A 279 -0.93 55.37 -2.28
N THR A 280 -2.03 55.71 -1.63
CA THR A 280 -3.13 54.77 -1.31
C THR A 280 -4.04 54.51 -2.52
N VAL A 281 -4.12 55.44 -3.47
CA VAL A 281 -4.96 55.33 -4.67
C VAL A 281 -4.32 54.43 -5.75
N ILE A 282 -2.99 54.29 -5.74
CA ILE A 282 -2.25 53.47 -6.71
C ILE A 282 -2.32 51.97 -6.32
N GLU A 283 -2.41 51.65 -5.03
CA GLU A 283 -2.51 50.26 -4.55
C GLU A 283 -3.91 49.66 -4.78
N LEU A 284 -4.98 50.46 -4.79
CA LEU A 284 -6.34 49.94 -5.03
C LEU A 284 -6.61 49.58 -6.50
N LYS A 285 -5.97 50.26 -7.45
CA LYS A 285 -6.11 49.94 -8.88
C LYS A 285 -5.39 48.65 -9.29
N SER A 286 -4.28 48.30 -8.63
CA SER A 286 -3.51 47.11 -8.99
C SER A 286 -4.20 45.79 -8.61
N PHE A 287 -5.05 45.79 -7.58
CA PHE A 287 -5.81 44.59 -7.19
C PHE A 287 -7.03 44.33 -8.10
N GLN A 288 -7.60 45.37 -8.69
CA GLN A 288 -8.74 45.25 -9.58
C GLN A 288 -8.33 44.66 -10.94
N ASP A 289 -7.16 45.05 -11.45
CA ASP A 289 -6.59 44.52 -12.69
C ASP A 289 -6.22 43.02 -12.57
N ILE A 290 -5.70 42.58 -11.42
CA ILE A 290 -5.37 41.17 -11.16
C ILE A 290 -6.64 40.30 -11.08
N PHE A 291 -7.75 40.86 -10.61
CA PHE A 291 -9.00 40.13 -10.49
C PHE A 291 -9.67 39.90 -11.85
N GLU A 292 -9.56 40.86 -12.76
CA GLU A 292 -10.02 40.72 -14.14
C GLU A 292 -9.15 39.73 -14.94
N GLU A 293 -7.84 39.70 -14.71
CA GLU A 293 -6.91 38.75 -15.32
C GLU A 293 -7.19 37.29 -14.89
N VAL A 294 -7.57 37.07 -13.63
CA VAL A 294 -7.99 35.75 -13.12
C VAL A 294 -9.34 35.31 -13.70
N LYS A 295 -10.26 36.27 -13.94
CA LYS A 295 -11.57 36.01 -14.53
C LYS A 295 -11.47 35.59 -15.99
N GLU A 296 -10.56 36.20 -16.75
CA GLU A 296 -10.27 35.87 -18.15
C GLU A 296 -9.52 34.54 -18.28
N ALA A 297 -8.60 34.23 -17.36
CA ALA A 297 -7.82 32.99 -17.37
C ALA A 297 -8.61 31.70 -17.05
N LEU A 298 -9.77 31.83 -16.39
CA LEU A 298 -10.59 30.68 -15.96
C LEU A 298 -11.83 30.44 -16.84
N ASP A 299 -12.10 31.30 -17.83
CA ASP A 299 -13.24 31.21 -18.76
C ASP A 299 -14.60 31.06 -18.03
N ILE A 300 -14.73 31.75 -16.89
CA ILE A 300 -15.93 31.73 -16.03
C ILE A 300 -16.78 32.96 -16.36
N SER A 301 -17.82 32.75 -17.17
CA SER A 301 -18.70 33.85 -17.60
C SER A 301 -19.70 34.28 -16.50
N ASP A 302 -20.14 33.36 -15.63
CA ASP A 302 -21.05 33.68 -14.53
C ASP A 302 -21.00 32.67 -13.36
N VAL A 303 -21.21 33.14 -12.12
CA VAL A 303 -21.19 32.29 -10.90
C VAL A 303 -22.33 31.26 -10.92
N ARG A 304 -23.42 31.56 -11.62
CA ARG A 304 -24.54 30.63 -11.84
C ARG A 304 -24.13 29.41 -12.66
N ASP A 305 -23.28 29.55 -13.67
CA ASP A 305 -22.89 28.43 -14.54
C ASP A 305 -22.01 27.41 -13.79
N VAL A 306 -21.18 27.89 -12.86
CA VAL A 306 -20.40 27.05 -11.95
C VAL A 306 -21.31 26.24 -11.02
N LEU A 307 -22.38 26.86 -10.49
CA LEU A 307 -23.34 26.20 -9.63
C LEU A 307 -24.12 25.10 -10.36
N SER A 308 -24.56 25.34 -11.60
CA SER A 308 -25.25 24.31 -12.40
C SER A 308 -24.34 23.11 -12.70
N ARG A 309 -23.07 23.34 -13.07
CA ARG A 309 -22.12 22.24 -13.33
C ARG A 309 -21.81 21.42 -12.07
N VAL A 310 -21.74 22.07 -10.91
CA VAL A 310 -21.56 21.38 -9.63
C VAL A 310 -22.80 20.56 -9.25
N GLN A 311 -24.01 21.08 -9.50
CA GLN A 311 -25.26 20.34 -9.28
C GLN A 311 -25.39 19.11 -10.19
N GLU A 312 -25.01 19.24 -11.46
CA GLU A 312 -25.00 18.13 -12.43
C GLU A 312 -23.99 17.05 -12.03
N GLU A 313 -22.79 17.43 -11.60
CA GLU A 313 -21.79 16.48 -11.09
C GLU A 313 -22.22 15.85 -9.76
N HIS A 314 -22.96 16.55 -8.90
CA HIS A 314 -23.52 15.98 -7.67
C HIS A 314 -24.59 14.91 -7.98
N LEU A 315 -25.48 15.17 -8.93
CA LEU A 315 -26.46 14.17 -9.39
C LEU A 315 -25.78 12.96 -10.03
N ARG A 316 -24.70 13.19 -10.78
CA ARG A 316 -23.88 12.13 -11.37
C ARG A 316 -23.19 11.29 -10.31
N TYR A 317 -22.62 11.92 -9.29
CA TYR A 317 -22.03 11.24 -8.14
C TYR A 317 -23.05 10.37 -7.40
N LYS A 318 -24.25 10.90 -7.16
CA LYS A 318 -25.33 10.14 -6.51
C LYS A 318 -25.70 8.88 -7.30
N ARG A 319 -25.84 8.98 -8.63
CA ARG A 319 -26.09 7.80 -9.50
C ARG A 319 -24.97 6.78 -9.44
N LEU A 320 -23.72 7.22 -9.31
CA LEU A 320 -22.57 6.31 -9.18
C LEU A 320 -22.54 5.61 -7.82
N CYS A 321 -22.95 6.29 -6.74
CA CYS A 321 -23.14 5.67 -5.44
C CYS A 321 -24.26 4.61 -5.48
N ASP A 322 -25.41 4.94 -6.08
CA ASP A 322 -26.52 3.99 -6.23
C ASP A 322 -26.08 2.73 -7.03
N GLN A 323 -25.30 2.92 -8.10
CA GLN A 323 -24.73 1.80 -8.89
C GLN A 323 -23.69 0.98 -8.11
N LEU A 324 -22.93 1.63 -7.23
CA LEU A 324 -21.96 0.95 -6.37
C LEU A 324 -22.68 0.09 -5.33
N ASP A 325 -23.75 0.62 -4.73
CA ASP A 325 -24.58 -0.10 -3.76
C ASP A 325 -25.30 -1.28 -4.43
N GLU A 326 -25.83 -1.12 -5.65
CA GLU A 326 -26.38 -2.23 -6.45
C GLU A 326 -25.33 -3.30 -6.78
N SER A 327 -24.11 -2.89 -7.14
CA SER A 327 -23.02 -3.83 -7.42
C SER A 327 -22.53 -4.56 -6.18
N ASN A 328 -22.50 -3.89 -5.03
CA ASN A 328 -22.13 -4.50 -3.75
C ASN A 328 -23.20 -5.49 -3.31
N LEU A 329 -24.49 -5.14 -3.46
CA LEU A 329 -25.60 -6.06 -3.20
C LEU A 329 -25.52 -7.31 -4.08
N LEU A 330 -25.22 -7.15 -5.38
CA LEU A 330 -25.04 -8.27 -6.29
C LEU A 330 -23.82 -9.14 -5.92
N TYR A 331 -22.73 -8.51 -5.49
CA TYR A 331 -21.55 -9.20 -5.01
C TYR A 331 -21.86 -10.02 -3.75
N ASP A 332 -22.58 -9.45 -2.79
CA ASP A 332 -22.99 -10.12 -1.55
C ASP A 332 -23.96 -11.29 -1.82
N MET A 333 -24.85 -11.16 -2.80
CA MET A 333 -25.68 -12.27 -3.26
C MET A 333 -24.85 -13.39 -3.90
N LEU A 334 -23.90 -13.06 -4.78
CA LEU A 334 -23.04 -14.03 -5.45
C LEU A 334 -22.07 -14.73 -4.48
N THR A 335 -21.59 -14.05 -3.45
CA THR A 335 -20.76 -14.67 -2.40
C THR A 335 -21.57 -15.62 -1.55
N ALA A 336 -22.81 -15.26 -1.19
CA ALA A 336 -23.74 -16.17 -0.51
C ALA A 336 -24.06 -17.41 -1.37
N GLU A 337 -24.36 -17.25 -2.67
CA GLU A 337 -24.56 -18.38 -3.59
C GLU A 337 -23.30 -19.26 -3.72
N LEU A 338 -22.11 -18.66 -3.72
CA LEU A 338 -20.85 -19.42 -3.72
C LEU A 338 -20.61 -20.18 -2.41
N GLU A 339 -21.02 -19.64 -1.27
CA GLU A 339 -20.98 -20.34 0.02
C GLU A 339 -21.98 -21.49 0.05
N ASP A 340 -23.21 -21.29 -0.40
CA ASP A 340 -24.23 -22.33 -0.54
C ASP A 340 -23.76 -23.47 -1.46
N LEU A 341 -23.12 -23.11 -2.59
CA LEU A 341 -22.54 -24.10 -3.53
C LEU A 341 -21.33 -24.82 -2.94
N ARG A 342 -20.49 -24.15 -2.16
CA ARG A 342 -19.36 -24.78 -1.46
C ARG A 342 -19.82 -25.72 -0.36
N GLU A 343 -20.89 -25.37 0.35
CA GLU A 343 -21.53 -26.21 1.35
C GLU A 343 -22.16 -27.45 0.69
N MET A 344 -22.90 -27.26 -0.41
CA MET A 344 -23.42 -28.38 -1.23
C MET A 344 -22.29 -29.29 -1.75
N LEU A 345 -21.17 -28.74 -2.17
CA LEU A 345 -20.03 -29.50 -2.73
C LEU A 345 -19.22 -30.21 -1.64
N GLY A 346 -19.10 -29.62 -0.46
CA GLY A 346 -18.58 -30.27 0.75
C GLY A 346 -19.46 -31.43 1.22
N ASN A 347 -20.77 -31.33 1.00
CA ASN A 347 -21.73 -32.41 1.26
C ASN A 347 -21.74 -33.51 0.17
N LEU A 348 -21.08 -33.31 -0.97
CA LEU A 348 -21.13 -34.19 -2.15
C LEU A 348 -19.85 -35.00 -2.43
N THR A 349 -18.90 -35.13 -1.48
CA THR A 349 -17.78 -36.07 -1.64
C THR A 349 -18.20 -37.54 -1.45
N TYR A 350 -18.94 -38.07 -2.43
CA TYR A 350 -18.94 -39.46 -2.90
C TYR A 350 -19.62 -39.52 -4.29
N ASP A 351 -18.85 -39.31 -5.38
CA ASP A 351 -19.03 -40.07 -6.63
C ASP A 351 -17.87 -39.84 -7.61
N PRO A 352 -17.13 -40.89 -8.01
CA PRO A 352 -16.23 -40.87 -9.15
C PRO A 352 -16.87 -41.63 -10.33
N ALA A 353 -17.44 -40.88 -11.29
CA ALA A 353 -17.72 -41.38 -12.64
C ALA A 353 -17.44 -40.31 -13.70
N PRO A 354 -17.00 -40.70 -14.91
CA PRO A 354 -16.24 -39.84 -15.80
C PRO A 354 -17.14 -39.17 -16.85
N LEU A 355 -16.97 -37.86 -17.04
CA LEU A 355 -17.34 -37.20 -18.29
C LEU A 355 -16.04 -36.86 -19.02
N GLY A 356 -15.76 -37.61 -20.08
CA GLY A 356 -14.69 -37.27 -21.00
C GLY A 356 -14.99 -35.93 -21.65
N MET A 357 -14.38 -34.87 -21.14
CA MET A 357 -14.45 -33.55 -21.76
C MET A 357 -13.50 -33.54 -22.95
N SER A 358 -14.04 -33.13 -24.10
CA SER A 358 -13.27 -32.90 -25.33
C SER A 358 -12.25 -31.79 -25.09
N VAL A 359 -11.06 -31.91 -25.69
CA VAL A 359 -9.98 -30.90 -25.68
C VAL A 359 -10.48 -29.50 -26.11
N ALA A 360 -11.54 -29.44 -26.91
CA ALA A 360 -12.18 -28.17 -27.29
C ALA A 360 -12.89 -27.46 -26.11
N TYR A 361 -13.45 -28.23 -25.16
CA TYR A 361 -14.14 -27.69 -24.00
C TYR A 361 -13.16 -27.19 -22.93
N GLU A 362 -12.01 -27.87 -22.77
CA GLU A 362 -10.91 -27.36 -21.93
C GLU A 362 -10.32 -26.06 -22.49
N GLN A 363 -10.22 -25.93 -23.82
CA GLN A 363 -9.79 -24.69 -24.47
C GLN A 363 -10.80 -23.56 -24.29
N GLU A 364 -12.10 -23.84 -24.37
CA GLU A 364 -13.15 -22.84 -24.10
C GLU A 364 -13.11 -22.39 -22.63
N LEU A 365 -12.96 -23.32 -21.69
CA LEU A 365 -12.82 -23.00 -20.26
C LEU A 365 -11.56 -22.18 -19.97
N SER A 366 -10.44 -22.52 -20.60
CA SER A 366 -9.19 -21.77 -20.46
C SER A 366 -9.34 -20.35 -21.02
N ARG A 367 -10.03 -20.20 -22.15
CA ARG A 367 -10.32 -18.90 -22.77
C ARG A 367 -11.24 -18.06 -21.90
N GLU A 368 -12.24 -18.67 -21.28
CA GLU A 368 -13.18 -18.01 -20.39
C GLU A 368 -12.50 -17.59 -19.07
N ALA A 369 -11.61 -18.43 -18.54
CA ALA A 369 -10.75 -18.08 -17.40
C ALA A 369 -9.81 -16.91 -17.71
N GLU A 370 -9.17 -16.89 -18.88
CA GLU A 370 -8.34 -15.77 -19.33
C GLU A 370 -9.15 -14.48 -19.49
N MET A 371 -10.37 -14.58 -20.03
CA MET A 371 -11.27 -13.44 -20.20
C MET A 371 -11.74 -12.87 -18.85
N GLN A 372 -12.01 -13.75 -17.88
CA GLN A 372 -12.34 -13.34 -16.51
C GLN A 372 -11.14 -12.71 -15.80
N MET A 373 -9.93 -13.26 -15.97
CA MET A 373 -8.71 -12.63 -15.43
C MET A 373 -8.46 -11.24 -16.04
N ALA A 374 -8.70 -11.06 -17.34
CA ALA A 374 -8.57 -9.76 -17.99
C ALA A 374 -9.59 -8.75 -17.44
N ARG A 375 -10.85 -9.16 -17.21
CA ARG A 375 -11.88 -8.32 -16.58
C ARG A 375 -11.49 -7.88 -15.17
N VAL A 376 -10.96 -8.82 -14.36
CA VAL A 376 -10.49 -8.52 -13.00
C VAL A 376 -9.32 -7.55 -13.04
N GLN A 377 -8.34 -7.76 -13.93
CA GLN A 377 -7.20 -6.83 -14.06
C GLN A 377 -7.63 -5.42 -14.47
N ASP A 378 -8.59 -5.28 -15.39
CA ASP A 378 -9.13 -3.98 -15.78
C ASP A 378 -9.94 -3.32 -14.65
N ALA A 379 -10.70 -4.10 -13.87
CA ALA A 379 -11.39 -3.60 -12.68
C ALA A 379 -10.40 -3.08 -11.63
N VAL A 380 -9.31 -3.83 -11.36
CA VAL A 380 -8.24 -3.41 -10.45
C VAL A 380 -7.55 -2.13 -10.92
N ARG A 381 -7.30 -1.98 -12.23
CA ARG A 381 -6.74 -0.73 -12.80
C ARG A 381 -7.67 0.46 -12.61
N ARG A 382 -8.99 0.26 -12.76
CA ARG A 382 -9.98 1.32 -12.53
C ARG A 382 -10.05 1.71 -11.06
N LEU A 383 -10.10 0.71 -10.16
CA LEU A 383 -10.09 0.94 -8.71
C LEU A 383 -8.85 1.72 -8.26
N THR A 384 -7.66 1.30 -8.69
CA THR A 384 -6.41 2.03 -8.35
C THR A 384 -6.37 3.45 -8.93
N GLY A 385 -6.99 3.71 -10.09
CA GLY A 385 -7.18 5.06 -10.61
C GLY A 385 -8.13 5.92 -9.75
N GLN A 386 -9.21 5.31 -9.28
CA GLN A 386 -10.18 5.96 -8.40
C GLN A 386 -9.59 6.24 -7.01
N GLU A 387 -8.83 5.31 -6.43
CA GLU A 387 -8.12 5.50 -5.16
C GLU A 387 -7.17 6.70 -5.21
N LYS A 388 -6.41 6.86 -6.32
CA LYS A 388 -5.55 8.04 -6.52
C LYS A 388 -6.35 9.34 -6.57
N THR A 389 -7.53 9.30 -7.18
CA THR A 389 -8.42 10.47 -7.26
C THR A 389 -8.98 10.82 -5.89
N ILE A 390 -9.43 9.82 -5.11
CA ILE A 390 -9.91 10.01 -3.74
C ILE A 390 -8.80 10.54 -2.84
N ALA A 391 -7.57 10.03 -2.97
CA ALA A 391 -6.41 10.55 -2.24
C ALA A 391 -6.13 12.02 -2.60
N GLY A 392 -6.25 12.39 -3.87
CA GLY A 392 -6.15 13.78 -4.33
C GLY A 392 -7.24 14.68 -3.73
N ILE A 393 -8.49 14.20 -3.70
CA ILE A 393 -9.62 14.92 -3.07
C ILE A 393 -9.35 15.12 -1.58
N LYS A 394 -8.98 14.06 -0.85
CA LYS A 394 -8.65 14.16 0.59
C LYS A 394 -7.56 15.22 0.85
N LEU A 395 -6.52 15.26 0.02
CA LEU A 395 -5.46 16.26 0.14
C LEU A 395 -5.99 17.68 -0.12
N ALA A 396 -6.82 17.87 -1.14
CA ALA A 396 -7.44 19.15 -1.45
C ALA A 396 -8.40 19.62 -0.34
N THR A 397 -9.23 18.72 0.18
CA THR A 397 -10.14 18.96 1.30
C THR A 397 -9.38 19.43 2.54
N VAL A 398 -8.28 18.76 2.91
CA VAL A 398 -7.41 19.19 4.02
C VAL A 398 -6.80 20.57 3.74
N ALA A 399 -6.33 20.82 2.53
CA ALA A 399 -5.75 22.11 2.14
C ALA A 399 -6.78 23.25 2.25
N ILE A 400 -8.01 23.06 1.74
CA ILE A 400 -9.09 24.05 1.82
C ILE A 400 -9.51 24.25 3.28
N HIS A 401 -9.67 23.18 4.06
CA HIS A 401 -10.01 23.27 5.47
C HIS A 401 -8.97 24.06 6.27
N SER A 402 -7.68 23.91 5.98
CA SER A 402 -6.59 24.67 6.64
C SER A 402 -6.69 26.19 6.43
N LYS A 403 -7.32 26.61 5.32
CA LYS A 403 -7.60 28.03 5.02
C LYS A 403 -8.88 28.50 5.71
N LEU A 404 -9.87 27.63 5.84
CA LEU A 404 -11.15 27.91 6.49
C LEU A 404 -11.17 27.64 8.00
N ILE A 405 -10.02 27.32 8.60
CA ILE A 405 -9.94 26.87 10.00
C ILE A 405 -10.49 27.91 10.99
N TYR A 406 -10.43 29.19 10.64
CA TYR A 406 -10.89 30.31 11.48
C TYR A 406 -12.40 30.60 11.36
N VAL A 407 -13.08 29.96 10.40
CA VAL A 407 -14.53 30.09 10.24
C VAL A 407 -15.23 29.19 11.25
N LYS A 408 -15.71 29.80 12.34
CA LYS A 408 -16.45 29.10 13.39
C LYS A 408 -17.86 28.78 12.91
N LEU A 409 -18.22 27.50 12.81
CA LEU A 409 -19.60 27.07 12.57
C LEU A 409 -20.43 27.14 13.86
N HIS A 410 -21.74 26.97 13.77
CA HIS A 410 -22.60 26.86 14.96
C HIS A 410 -22.25 25.60 15.76
N SER A 411 -22.49 25.62 17.07
CA SER A 411 -22.14 24.53 18.01
C SER A 411 -22.75 23.18 17.66
N THR A 412 -23.79 23.16 16.82
CA THR A 412 -24.48 21.95 16.35
C THR A 412 -23.84 21.32 15.11
N GLN A 413 -22.90 22.00 14.45
CA GLN A 413 -22.26 21.53 13.23
C GLN A 413 -20.82 21.06 13.49
N PRO A 414 -20.39 19.95 12.86
CA PRO A 414 -19.02 19.46 13.01
C PRO A 414 -18.03 20.47 12.41
N THR A 415 -16.97 20.80 13.17
CA THR A 415 -15.96 21.79 12.79
C THR A 415 -14.63 21.19 12.39
N LEU A 416 -14.40 19.91 12.72
CA LEU A 416 -13.19 19.14 12.45
C LEU A 416 -13.45 18.13 11.33
N LEU A 417 -12.41 17.82 10.57
CA LEU A 417 -12.43 16.76 9.56
C LEU A 417 -12.42 15.38 10.23
N VAL A 418 -13.22 14.46 9.72
CA VAL A 418 -13.40 13.08 10.20
C VAL A 418 -12.62 12.09 9.32
N GLY A 419 -12.17 12.50 8.13
CA GLY A 419 -11.39 11.67 7.20
C GLY A 419 -12.22 10.93 6.14
N GLU A 420 -13.54 11.15 6.17
CA GLU A 420 -14.50 10.71 5.16
C GLU A 420 -14.77 11.85 4.17
N PRO A 421 -14.45 11.71 2.86
CA PRO A 421 -14.50 12.83 1.90
C PRO A 421 -15.86 13.53 1.82
N GLY A 422 -16.96 12.78 1.94
CA GLY A 422 -18.32 13.34 1.88
C GLY A 422 -18.61 14.27 3.06
N LYS A 423 -18.43 13.78 4.28
CA LYS A 423 -18.64 14.56 5.51
C LYS A 423 -17.64 15.71 5.62
N ASP A 424 -16.40 15.49 5.21
CA ASP A 424 -15.35 16.50 5.24
C ASP A 424 -15.64 17.66 4.26
N MET A 425 -16.19 17.35 3.08
CA MET A 425 -16.65 18.37 2.13
C MET A 425 -17.89 19.11 2.62
N GLU A 426 -18.79 18.45 3.36
CA GLU A 426 -19.94 19.11 3.99
C GLU A 426 -19.51 20.12 5.06
N VAL A 427 -18.50 19.79 5.87
CA VAL A 427 -17.88 20.74 6.82
C VAL A 427 -17.29 21.94 6.10
N ILE A 428 -16.59 21.70 4.98
CA ILE A 428 -16.03 22.78 4.16
C ILE A 428 -17.14 23.62 3.54
N TRP A 429 -18.18 22.98 2.99
CA TRP A 429 -19.34 23.62 2.39
C TRP A 429 -20.01 24.57 3.37
N ASN A 430 -20.33 24.09 4.58
CA ASN A 430 -20.95 24.90 5.62
C ASN A 430 -20.06 26.09 6.03
N LYS A 431 -18.73 25.90 6.06
CA LYS A 431 -17.77 26.99 6.34
C LYS A 431 -17.74 28.01 5.20
N THR A 432 -17.74 27.55 3.95
CA THR A 432 -17.78 28.44 2.78
C THR A 432 -19.10 29.17 2.65
N GLU A 433 -20.22 28.53 2.91
CA GLU A 433 -21.56 29.13 2.87
C GLU A 433 -21.70 30.21 3.95
N LYS A 434 -21.21 29.94 5.16
CA LYS A 434 -21.16 30.94 6.23
C LYS A 434 -20.27 32.13 5.88
N LEU A 435 -19.15 31.88 5.20
CA LEU A 435 -18.25 32.94 4.74
C LEU A 435 -18.93 33.72 3.61
N LEU A 436 -19.57 33.06 2.66
CA LEU A 436 -20.32 33.67 1.58
C LEU A 436 -21.48 34.52 2.08
N ALA A 437 -22.23 34.06 3.09
CA ALA A 437 -23.29 34.84 3.72
C ALA A 437 -22.75 36.11 4.40
N ARG A 438 -21.56 36.03 5.03
CA ARG A 438 -20.90 37.21 5.64
C ARG A 438 -20.39 38.22 4.62
N TYR A 439 -19.91 37.76 3.46
CA TYR A 439 -19.37 38.64 2.41
C TYR A 439 -20.41 39.05 1.36
N GLY A 440 -21.51 38.30 1.21
CA GLY A 440 -22.56 38.51 0.21
C GLY A 440 -23.58 39.57 0.59
N ASP A 441 -23.80 39.83 1.89
CA ASP A 441 -24.81 40.78 2.37
C ASP A 441 -24.35 42.25 2.39
N GLY A 442 -23.11 42.56 1.96
CA GLY A 442 -22.63 43.95 1.80
C GLY A 442 -22.50 44.78 3.09
N ASN A 443 -23.02 44.31 4.23
CA ASN A 443 -22.89 44.93 5.54
C ASN A 443 -21.58 44.49 6.21
N MET A 444 -20.47 45.02 5.72
CA MET A 444 -19.27 45.15 6.55
C MET A 444 -19.48 46.37 7.45
N GLU A 445 -20.20 46.19 8.56
CA GLU A 445 -19.83 46.96 9.76
C GLU A 445 -18.43 46.47 10.11
N GLY A 446 -17.44 47.34 9.87
CA GLY A 446 -16.07 47.08 10.26
C GLY A 446 -16.03 46.86 11.76
N GLU A 447 -16.03 45.61 12.20
CA GLU A 447 -15.40 45.28 13.46
C GLU A 447 -13.94 45.70 13.29
N ASP A 448 -13.58 46.83 13.90
CA ASP A 448 -12.22 47.29 14.05
C ASP A 448 -11.42 46.19 14.75
N HIS A 449 -10.91 45.24 13.96
CA HIS A 449 -9.99 44.24 14.45
C HIS A 449 -8.74 44.99 14.90
N ASP A 450 -8.45 44.90 16.21
CA ASP A 450 -7.30 45.52 16.81
C ASP A 450 -6.06 45.14 15.97
N PRO A 451 -5.38 46.12 15.33
CA PRO A 451 -4.27 45.85 14.42
C PRO A 451 -3.15 45.04 15.11
N ARG A 452 -3.12 45.03 16.45
CA ARG A 452 -2.19 44.23 17.24
C ARG A 452 -2.51 42.73 17.23
N GLU A 453 -3.78 42.35 17.19
CA GLU A 453 -4.18 40.94 17.08
C GLU A 453 -3.93 40.42 15.66
N LEU A 454 -4.23 41.23 14.65
CA LEU A 454 -3.95 40.90 13.26
C LEU A 454 -2.45 40.74 13.01
N GLN A 455 -1.64 41.63 13.58
CA GLN A 455 -0.18 41.55 13.50
C GLN A 455 0.37 40.31 14.22
N LYS A 456 -0.09 39.99 15.43
CA LYS A 456 0.29 38.74 16.13
C LYS A 456 -0.09 37.49 15.35
N PHE A 457 -1.23 37.52 14.69
CA PHE A 457 -1.72 36.43 13.86
C PHE A 457 -0.81 36.18 12.64
N PHE A 458 -0.38 37.24 11.97
CA PHE A 458 0.62 37.13 10.89
C PHE A 458 1.99 36.67 11.42
N GLU A 459 2.38 37.11 12.61
CA GLU A 459 3.65 36.74 13.23
C GLU A 459 3.72 35.26 13.63
N GLN A 460 2.60 34.66 14.06
CA GLN A 460 2.52 33.23 14.44
C GLN A 460 2.51 32.26 13.24
N ARG A 461 2.24 32.73 12.02
CA ARG A 461 2.13 31.91 10.81
C ARG A 461 3.33 32.01 9.86
N LEU A 462 4.32 32.81 10.22
CA LEU A 462 5.61 32.82 9.53
C LEU A 462 6.34 31.50 9.85
N PRO A 463 6.94 30.82 8.86
CA PRO A 463 7.79 29.65 9.09
C PRO A 463 8.89 29.98 10.11
N GLU A 464 9.32 29.03 10.94
CA GLU A 464 10.36 29.26 11.98
C GLU A 464 11.67 29.82 11.39
N ASP A 465 11.96 29.51 10.12
CA ASP A 465 13.09 30.06 9.35
C ASP A 465 12.97 31.56 9.05
N ASN A 466 11.76 32.11 9.22
CA ASN A 466 11.41 33.50 8.95
C ASN A 466 11.19 34.28 10.27
N SER A 467 11.98 33.96 11.29
CA SER A 467 12.12 34.83 12.45
C SER A 467 12.62 36.19 11.98
N ARG A 468 11.76 37.21 12.03
CA ARG A 468 12.19 38.60 11.92
C ARG A 468 13.30 38.82 12.94
N CYS A 469 14.51 39.12 12.47
CA CYS A 469 15.55 39.71 13.31
C CYS A 469 14.98 41.00 13.89
N VAL A 470 14.48 40.94 15.11
CA VAL A 470 14.33 42.13 15.93
C VAL A 470 15.75 42.66 16.08
N LEU A 471 16.04 43.79 15.42
CA LEU A 471 17.22 44.59 15.71
C LEU A 471 17.08 45.03 17.16
N ARG A 472 17.59 44.20 18.10
CA ARG A 472 17.83 44.68 19.46
C ARG A 472 18.74 45.89 19.31
N PRO A 473 18.47 47.01 20.03
CA PRO A 473 19.41 48.11 20.07
C PRO A 473 20.79 47.54 20.42
N LEU A 474 21.80 47.92 19.64
CA LEU A 474 23.16 47.42 19.77
C LEU A 474 23.70 47.69 21.18
N ASP A 475 23.61 46.68 22.06
CA ASP A 475 24.45 46.61 23.24
C ASP A 475 25.85 46.13 22.77
N TYR A 476 26.73 47.10 22.58
CA TYR A 476 28.14 46.93 22.19
C TYR A 476 28.99 46.25 23.28
N ARG A 477 28.58 45.10 23.85
CA ARG A 477 29.32 44.47 24.95
C ARG A 477 29.59 42.97 24.91
N SER A 478 29.25 42.21 23.86
CA SER A 478 29.65 40.79 23.84
C SER A 478 29.91 40.17 22.47
N MET A 479 30.85 40.71 21.70
CA MET A 479 31.28 40.11 20.42
C MET A 479 32.28 38.96 20.55
N ASP A 480 32.67 38.54 21.76
CA ASP A 480 33.75 37.54 21.94
C ASP A 480 33.31 36.09 22.15
N LYS A 481 32.01 35.77 22.20
CA LYS A 481 31.56 34.40 22.57
C LYS A 481 30.36 33.83 21.80
N ILE A 482 30.22 34.18 20.52
CA ILE A 482 29.26 33.49 19.65
C ILE A 482 30.04 32.69 18.60
N ARG A 483 30.44 31.47 18.99
CA ARG A 483 30.78 30.40 18.04
C ARG A 483 29.47 29.67 17.75
N TYR A 484 28.89 29.94 16.58
CA TYR A 484 27.87 29.05 16.00
C TYR A 484 28.62 28.02 15.15
N ASP A 485 28.47 26.75 15.51
CA ASP A 485 28.97 25.62 14.73
C ASP A 485 28.11 25.50 13.45
N PHE A 486 28.65 26.02 12.35
CA PHE A 486 28.03 26.00 11.01
C PHE A 486 28.65 24.90 10.11
N ASP A 487 29.24 23.86 10.70
CA ASP A 487 30.12 22.93 9.97
C ASP A 487 29.40 21.77 9.26
N ASP A 488 28.10 21.52 9.49
CA ASP A 488 27.48 20.28 9.00
C ASP A 488 26.66 20.36 7.70
N VAL A 489 26.43 21.54 7.09
CA VAL A 489 25.45 21.63 5.96
C VAL A 489 25.98 22.24 4.66
N GLN A 490 27.26 22.62 4.52
CA GLN A 490 27.77 23.15 3.24
C GLN A 490 29.04 22.47 2.74
N ALA A 491 28.88 21.25 2.18
CA ALA A 491 29.93 20.51 1.46
C ALA A 491 30.41 21.17 0.13
N SER A 492 30.19 22.47 -0.08
CA SER A 492 30.58 23.17 -1.32
C SER A 492 31.04 24.62 -1.12
N TYR A 493 31.11 25.12 0.12
CA TYR A 493 31.57 26.49 0.37
C TYR A 493 33.06 26.50 0.68
N VAL A 494 33.86 27.07 -0.24
CA VAL A 494 35.30 27.27 -0.04
C VAL A 494 35.50 28.57 0.72
N SER A 495 35.88 28.49 2.00
CA SER A 495 36.12 29.65 2.85
C SER A 495 37.30 30.49 2.36
N ARG A 496 37.27 31.79 2.63
CA ARG A 496 38.40 32.70 2.39
C ARG A 496 39.67 32.24 3.10
N ASP A 497 39.53 31.54 4.23
CA ASP A 497 40.66 30.96 4.95
C ASP A 497 41.18 29.68 4.30
N ASP A 498 40.34 28.88 3.63
CA ASP A 498 40.78 27.74 2.82
C ASP A 498 41.54 28.20 1.57
N ILE A 499 41.09 29.28 0.94
CA ILE A 499 41.82 29.92 -0.17
C ILE A 499 43.20 30.40 0.31
N LYS A 500 43.28 31.01 1.50
CA LYS A 500 44.56 31.42 2.11
C LYS A 500 45.45 30.24 2.47
N LYS A 501 44.89 29.17 3.05
CA LYS A 501 45.62 27.94 3.40
C LYS A 501 46.21 27.28 2.16
N ARG A 502 45.41 27.20 1.08
CA ARG A 502 45.84 26.63 -0.20
C ARG A 502 46.89 27.50 -0.89
N GLN A 503 46.78 28.83 -0.84
CA GLN A 503 47.85 29.73 -1.28
C GLN A 503 49.15 29.54 -0.46
N GLN A 504 49.04 29.38 0.86
CA GLN A 504 50.21 29.11 1.71
C GLN A 504 50.82 27.72 1.48
N GLU A 505 50.04 26.71 1.11
CA GLU A 505 50.55 25.39 0.73
C GLU A 505 51.25 25.38 -0.63
N ILE A 506 50.76 26.18 -1.59
CA ILE A 506 51.41 26.38 -2.90
C ILE A 506 52.75 27.12 -2.73
N LEU A 507 52.85 28.04 -1.77
CA LEU A 507 54.06 28.82 -1.49
C LEU A 507 55.11 28.07 -0.65
N LYS A 508 54.78 26.92 -0.07
CA LYS A 508 55.76 26.12 0.69
C LYS A 508 56.65 25.31 -0.28
N PRO A 509 57.97 25.52 -0.32
CA PRO A 509 58.85 24.72 -1.16
C PRO A 509 58.83 23.25 -0.72
N LYS A 510 58.52 22.34 -1.66
CA LYS A 510 58.50 20.88 -1.44
C LYS A 510 59.85 20.41 -0.87
N LYS A 511 59.89 20.06 0.42
CA LYS A 511 61.04 19.38 1.01
C LYS A 511 61.19 18.00 0.35
N ARG A 512 62.34 17.75 -0.28
CA ARG A 512 62.72 16.46 -0.87
C ARG A 512 62.76 15.38 0.21
N LYS A 513 62.06 14.26 0.00
CA LYS A 513 62.16 13.05 0.83
C LYS A 513 63.55 12.42 0.66
N PRO A 514 64.20 11.92 1.72
CA PRO A 514 65.47 11.20 1.62
C PRO A 514 65.27 9.79 1.01
N PRO A 515 66.30 9.21 0.38
CA PRO A 515 66.20 7.94 -0.31
C PRO A 515 66.10 6.77 0.67
N ALA A 516 65.18 5.84 0.38
CA ALA A 516 64.96 4.63 1.16
C ALA A 516 66.20 3.71 1.11
N GLY A 517 66.77 3.43 2.28
CA GLY A 517 67.86 2.48 2.47
C GLY A 517 67.39 1.03 2.28
N ARG A 518 68.20 0.26 1.53
CA ARG A 518 68.14 -1.19 1.39
C ARG A 518 68.37 -1.91 2.72
N LYS A 519 67.50 -2.86 3.08
CA LYS A 519 67.77 -4.14 3.80
C LYS A 519 66.65 -5.09 3.37
N GLY A 520 66.86 -6.21 2.66
CA GLY A 520 67.66 -7.39 3.00
C GLY A 520 66.66 -8.56 3.16
N PRO A 521 66.82 -9.72 2.50
CA PRO A 521 65.82 -10.79 2.50
C PRO A 521 66.05 -11.75 3.66
N THR A 522 64.98 -12.14 4.37
CA THR A 522 65.02 -13.28 5.30
C THR A 522 63.80 -14.17 5.17
N LYS A 523 64.15 -15.45 5.04
CA LYS A 523 63.36 -16.67 4.85
C LYS A 523 62.38 -16.98 5.99
N GLY A 524 61.42 -17.86 5.64
CA GLY A 524 60.83 -18.88 6.53
C GLY A 524 59.54 -18.41 7.20
N GLY A 525 58.45 -19.17 7.25
CA GLY A 525 58.19 -20.56 6.88
C GLY A 525 56.96 -21.01 7.68
N LYS A 526 56.19 -21.96 7.12
CA LYS A 526 55.18 -22.83 7.77
C LYS A 526 54.05 -22.11 8.56
N LYS A 527 52.77 -22.34 8.28
CA LYS A 527 52.05 -23.61 8.15
C LYS A 527 50.94 -23.52 7.12
#